data_AF-A0A8E1QVT8-F1
#
_entry.id   AF-A0A8E1QVT8-F1
#
_cell.length_a   1.000
_cell.length_b   1.000
_cell.length_c   1.000
_cell.angle_alpha   90.00
_cell.angle_beta   90.00
_cell.angle_gamma   90.00
#
_symmetry.space_group_name_H-M   'P 1'
#
loop_
_entity.id
_entity.type
_entity.pdbx_description
1 polymer ?
#
loop_
_entity_poly.entity_id
_entity_poly.type
_entity_poly.pdbx_seq_one_letter_code
_entity_poly.pdbx_strand_id
1 'polypeptide(L)'
;MKNKTFKLMLLMVAAMLLFSCEKYNEDADFGVKEANSTLIIRTRVMAVSETDESKISYPVNIYVFSGDVCIETAKIESEETPISLRLPEGSYDVYAIAGADAETYNLPTKENAAKEYLIKLNDGKTHTDLMAAKNNVTLAYGEENTLTLSLERKVMLIENVSIKNVPSNVIAVNVTISPLYENLLLNGNYEGTDGSQTIDLIKGSDGNTWENNYNAYLLEASGQATIKVSLKTEKNTKSYSYTSTDELKANYKINITGTYNENGITLNGTITGATWQGVKNINFNFDETGSSTGENTGSETEEGKDEGDTGETTTGNAPEVGTLYKNCYVLKSENVGNGIKVTLMSTTFEQGLVFTDNDQSSINEAINVKLKDMAAASDGLESFRIPTLEDLKYVKNNLEAINADLEKLGKTLFFTGTGTLYSYYFLDNDGSIKAYWPSRDEPDSQIPCISTDIKSKRNSIILRGFTTITFIE
;
A
#
# COMPACT_ATOMS: atom_id res chain seq x y z
N MET A 1 -4.88 86.93 -43.24
CA MET A 1 -3.72 86.29 -42.58
C MET A 1 -3.95 86.32 -41.08
N LYS A 2 -4.47 85.23 -40.51
CA LYS A 2 -4.95 85.12 -39.12
C LYS A 2 -4.04 84.17 -38.33
N ASN A 3 -3.64 84.63 -37.14
CA ASN A 3 -3.39 83.88 -35.91
C ASN A 3 -2.62 82.56 -36.09
N LYS A 4 -1.28 82.53 -36.08
CA LYS A 4 -0.41 82.80 -34.93
C LYS A 4 -0.99 82.29 -33.59
N THR A 5 -0.21 81.38 -32.99
CA THR A 5 0.05 81.29 -31.54
C THR A 5 -1.02 80.70 -30.62
N PHE A 6 -1.68 79.60 -31.01
CA PHE A 6 -2.41 78.79 -30.00
C PHE A 6 -2.44 77.26 -30.24
N LYS A 7 -1.87 76.72 -31.33
CA LYS A 7 -1.82 75.26 -31.55
C LYS A 7 -0.43 74.64 -31.50
N LEU A 8 0.61 75.43 -31.24
CA LEU A 8 2.01 74.96 -31.15
C LEU A 8 2.53 74.93 -29.70
N MET A 9 1.67 75.13 -28.69
CA MET A 9 2.04 75.14 -27.27
C MET A 9 1.38 74.01 -26.46
N LEU A 10 0.77 73.03 -27.13
CA LEU A 10 0.26 71.80 -26.50
C LEU A 10 0.88 70.52 -27.10
N LEU A 11 1.90 70.66 -27.95
CA LEU A 11 2.69 69.54 -28.46
C LEU A 11 4.13 69.53 -27.90
N MET A 12 4.49 70.50 -27.07
CA MET A 12 5.86 70.71 -26.56
C MET A 12 5.97 70.50 -25.03
N VAL A 13 4.98 69.82 -24.43
CA VAL A 13 5.03 69.34 -23.04
C VAL A 13 5.00 67.79 -22.97
N ALA A 14 4.83 67.09 -24.10
CA ALA A 14 4.82 65.62 -24.17
C ALA A 14 6.19 65.01 -24.56
N ALA A 15 7.25 65.81 -24.69
CA ALA A 15 8.56 65.35 -25.21
C ALA A 15 9.75 65.62 -24.26
N MET A 16 9.52 65.88 -22.97
CA MET A 16 10.58 66.19 -21.99
C MET A 16 10.50 65.36 -20.68
N LEU A 17 10.07 64.10 -20.74
CA LEU A 17 10.20 63.16 -19.60
C LEU A 17 10.93 61.86 -19.95
N LEU A 18 11.75 61.84 -21.00
CA LEU A 18 12.53 60.65 -21.37
C LEU A 18 14.03 60.94 -21.45
N PHE A 19 14.63 61.24 -20.30
CA PHE A 19 16.01 60.91 -19.86
C PHE A 19 15.95 61.09 -18.33
N SER A 20 16.32 60.17 -17.45
CA SER A 20 17.33 59.13 -17.46
C SER A 20 17.02 58.16 -16.31
N CYS A 21 17.18 56.86 -16.52
CA CYS A 21 17.82 55.99 -15.52
C CYS A 21 18.82 55.15 -16.30
N GLU A 22 20.08 55.34 -15.97
CA GLU A 22 21.21 54.56 -16.46
C GLU A 22 20.91 53.07 -16.31
N LYS A 23 21.12 52.33 -17.39
CA LYS A 23 21.04 50.89 -17.41
C LYS A 23 22.29 50.36 -16.70
N TYR A 24 22.21 50.17 -15.39
CA TYR A 24 23.13 49.31 -14.67
C TYR A 24 22.75 47.86 -15.00
N ASN A 25 23.27 47.37 -16.14
CA ASN A 25 23.26 45.95 -16.43
C ASN A 25 24.48 45.37 -15.72
N GLU A 26 24.28 44.84 -14.52
CA GLU A 26 25.17 43.80 -14.03
C GLU A 26 25.03 42.62 -15.00
N ASP A 27 26.09 42.41 -15.77
CA ASP A 27 26.35 41.20 -16.54
C ASP A 27 26.36 39.99 -15.59
N ALA A 28 25.18 39.46 -15.32
CA ALA A 28 24.97 38.03 -15.17
C ALA A 28 24.12 37.60 -16.37
N ASP A 29 24.83 37.22 -17.43
CA ASP A 29 24.29 36.55 -18.61
C ASP A 29 23.58 35.26 -18.21
N PHE A 30 22.33 35.37 -17.73
CA PHE A 30 21.36 34.30 -17.89
C PHE A 30 20.88 34.37 -19.34
N GLY A 31 21.77 33.99 -20.26
CA GLY A 31 21.41 33.79 -21.65
C GLY A 31 20.18 32.89 -21.69
N VAL A 32 19.07 33.42 -22.19
CA VAL A 32 17.88 32.62 -22.51
C VAL A 32 18.35 31.66 -23.59
N LYS A 33 18.80 30.47 -23.19
CA LYS A 33 19.22 29.42 -24.12
C LYS A 33 18.03 29.14 -25.03
N GLU A 34 18.24 29.19 -26.34
CA GLU A 34 17.17 28.90 -27.29
C GLU A 34 16.67 27.46 -27.10
N ALA A 35 15.35 27.26 -27.24
CA ALA A 35 14.75 25.94 -27.21
C ALA A 35 15.23 25.12 -28.43
N ASN A 36 16.20 24.25 -28.18
CA ASN A 36 16.92 23.50 -29.21
C ASN A 36 16.69 21.99 -29.12
N SER A 37 16.14 21.50 -28.01
CA SER A 37 15.94 20.09 -27.70
C SER A 37 14.45 19.76 -27.60
N THR A 38 14.11 18.49 -27.73
CA THR A 38 12.73 17.98 -27.69
C THR A 38 12.58 16.94 -26.59
N LEU A 39 11.63 17.15 -25.68
CA LEU A 39 11.23 16.17 -24.67
C LEU A 39 9.87 15.59 -25.04
N ILE A 40 9.82 14.30 -25.32
CA ILE A 40 8.58 13.54 -25.53
C ILE A 40 8.18 12.90 -24.21
N ILE A 41 6.98 13.20 -23.72
CA ILE A 41 6.46 12.67 -22.46
C ILE A 41 5.40 11.61 -22.75
N ARG A 42 5.60 10.43 -22.17
CA ARG A 42 4.66 9.32 -22.13
C ARG A 42 4.32 9.00 -20.69
N THR A 43 3.17 8.39 -20.48
CA THR A 43 2.70 7.99 -19.16
C THR A 43 2.42 6.49 -19.16
N ARG A 44 2.66 5.85 -18.01
CA ARG A 44 2.23 4.48 -17.71
C ARG A 44 1.85 4.41 -16.25
N VAL A 45 1.02 3.46 -15.87
CA VAL A 45 0.80 3.20 -14.44
C VAL A 45 1.97 2.42 -13.86
N MET A 46 2.34 2.69 -12.61
CA MET A 46 3.17 1.82 -11.78
C MET A 46 2.35 0.61 -11.33
N ALA A 47 2.10 -0.34 -12.24
CA ALA A 47 1.44 -1.62 -11.93
C ALA A 47 2.44 -2.78 -11.88
N VAL A 48 2.16 -3.78 -11.02
CA VAL A 48 2.94 -5.02 -10.87
C VAL A 48 2.40 -6.16 -11.76
N SER A 49 1.28 -5.94 -12.46
CA SER A 49 0.64 -6.89 -13.38
C SER A 49 -0.23 -6.18 -14.41
N GLU A 50 -0.20 -6.62 -15.67
CA GLU A 50 -0.96 -6.04 -16.79
C GLU A 50 -2.41 -6.57 -16.80
N THR A 51 -3.35 -5.83 -16.19
CA THR A 51 -4.81 -6.05 -16.31
C THR A 51 -5.52 -4.76 -16.73
N ASP A 52 -6.76 -4.87 -17.25
CA ASP A 52 -7.60 -3.76 -17.75
C ASP A 52 -7.89 -2.65 -16.71
N GLU A 53 -7.66 -2.90 -15.42
CA GLU A 53 -7.80 -1.90 -14.36
C GLU A 53 -6.52 -1.08 -14.14
N SER A 54 -5.42 -1.37 -14.85
CA SER A 54 -4.15 -0.62 -14.85
C SER A 54 -4.22 0.66 -15.72
N LYS A 55 -5.33 1.39 -15.65
CA LYS A 55 -5.58 2.58 -16.47
C LYS A 55 -5.07 3.84 -15.78
N ILE A 56 -4.55 4.75 -16.61
CA ILE A 56 -4.14 6.08 -16.20
C ILE A 56 -5.39 6.96 -16.09
N SER A 57 -5.46 7.74 -15.02
CA SER A 57 -6.49 8.76 -14.85
C SER A 57 -6.17 9.98 -15.68
N TYR A 58 -7.14 10.47 -16.45
CA TYR A 58 -6.99 11.68 -17.25
C TYR A 58 -7.86 12.81 -16.68
N PRO A 59 -7.46 14.08 -16.86
CA PRO A 59 -6.24 14.53 -17.55
C PRO A 59 -4.97 14.32 -16.71
N VAL A 60 -3.80 14.27 -17.38
CA VAL A 60 -2.49 14.32 -16.73
C VAL A 60 -1.91 15.71 -16.90
N ASN A 61 -1.83 16.47 -15.81
CA ASN A 61 -1.22 17.81 -15.78
C ASN A 61 0.27 17.67 -15.50
N ILE A 62 1.11 18.23 -16.37
CA ILE A 62 2.57 18.12 -16.33
C ILE A 62 3.17 19.49 -16.02
N TYR A 63 4.20 19.49 -15.17
CA TYR A 63 4.94 20.68 -14.77
C TYR A 63 6.44 20.39 -14.87
N VAL A 64 7.13 21.19 -15.68
CA VAL A 64 8.56 21.06 -15.94
C VAL A 64 9.30 22.19 -15.24
N PHE A 65 10.22 21.84 -14.34
CA PHE A 65 11.01 22.77 -13.56
C PHE A 65 12.46 22.77 -14.00
N SER A 66 13.05 23.96 -14.09
CA SER A 66 14.50 24.17 -14.19
C SER A 66 14.96 24.80 -12.88
N GLY A 67 15.70 24.05 -12.06
CA GLY A 67 15.87 24.41 -10.66
C GLY A 67 14.51 24.45 -9.96
N ASP A 68 14.16 25.57 -9.33
CA ASP A 68 12.87 25.74 -8.62
C ASP A 68 11.84 26.55 -9.40
N VAL A 69 12.16 26.94 -10.63
CA VAL A 69 11.26 27.71 -11.50
C VAL A 69 10.52 26.76 -12.44
N CYS A 70 9.19 26.79 -12.43
CA CYS A 70 8.40 26.11 -13.44
C CYS A 70 8.55 26.85 -14.78
N ILE A 71 9.12 26.16 -15.77
CA ILE A 71 9.41 26.74 -17.08
C ILE A 71 8.45 26.27 -18.16
N GLU A 72 7.68 25.21 -17.93
CA GLU A 72 6.65 24.77 -18.85
C GLU A 72 5.55 23.95 -18.15
N THR A 73 4.33 24.07 -18.66
CA THR A 73 3.22 23.19 -18.27
C THR A 73 2.59 22.56 -19.49
N ALA A 74 2.06 21.34 -19.33
CA ALA A 74 1.40 20.63 -20.40
C ALA A 74 0.27 19.76 -19.85
N LYS A 75 -0.62 19.29 -20.71
CA LYS A 75 -1.75 18.47 -20.30
C LYS A 75 -2.05 17.38 -21.31
N ILE A 76 -2.03 16.13 -20.85
CA ILE A 76 -2.42 14.96 -21.65
C ILE A 76 -3.90 14.69 -21.34
N GLU A 77 -4.76 14.79 -22.33
CA GLU A 77 -6.22 14.62 -22.16
C GLU A 77 -6.65 13.15 -22.30
N SER A 78 -5.88 12.32 -23.00
CA SER A 78 -6.15 10.89 -23.21
C SER A 78 -4.91 10.11 -23.66
N GLU A 79 -5.02 8.79 -23.73
CA GLU A 79 -3.95 7.85 -24.10
C GLU A 79 -3.44 7.96 -25.55
N GLU A 80 -4.18 8.64 -26.44
CA GLU A 80 -3.95 8.58 -27.88
C GLU A 80 -2.80 9.45 -28.38
N THR A 81 -2.26 10.38 -27.57
CA THR A 81 -1.18 11.27 -28.05
C THR A 81 -0.20 11.66 -26.93
N PRO A 82 1.08 11.25 -27.01
CA PRO A 82 2.11 11.76 -26.11
C PRO A 82 2.38 13.24 -26.36
N ILE A 83 2.82 13.95 -25.32
CA ILE A 83 3.17 15.36 -25.43
C ILE A 83 4.61 15.52 -25.89
N SER A 84 4.87 16.52 -26.73
CA SER A 84 6.21 16.93 -27.16
C SER A 84 6.44 18.39 -26.76
N LEU A 85 7.50 18.63 -25.97
CA LEU A 85 7.89 19.96 -25.49
C LEU A 85 9.24 20.34 -26.08
N ARG A 86 9.37 21.58 -26.55
CA ARG A 86 10.64 22.14 -27.03
C ARG A 86 11.28 22.92 -25.89
N LEU A 87 12.41 22.43 -25.40
CA LEU A 87 13.11 22.98 -24.24
C LEU A 87 14.57 23.27 -24.60
N PRO A 88 15.25 24.20 -23.91
CA PRO A 88 16.69 24.34 -24.01
C PRO A 88 17.44 23.08 -23.56
N GLU A 89 18.74 23.02 -23.81
CA GLU A 89 19.59 22.05 -23.15
C GLU A 89 19.70 22.35 -21.65
N GLY A 90 19.63 21.30 -20.82
CA GLY A 90 19.64 21.45 -19.37
C GLY A 90 19.05 20.24 -18.64
N SER A 91 19.03 20.32 -17.32
CA SER A 91 18.42 19.32 -16.43
C SER A 91 17.09 19.84 -15.90
N TYR A 92 16.09 18.97 -15.89
CA TYR A 92 14.70 19.31 -15.58
C TYR A 92 14.09 18.31 -14.60
N ASP A 93 13.35 18.82 -13.62
CA ASP A 93 12.43 18.03 -12.80
C ASP A 93 11.04 18.07 -13.44
N VAL A 94 10.48 16.89 -13.71
CA VAL A 94 9.16 16.74 -14.34
C VAL A 94 8.21 16.12 -13.32
N TYR A 95 7.15 16.84 -13.02
CA TYR A 95 6.08 16.43 -12.12
C TYR A 95 4.78 16.23 -12.91
N ALA A 96 3.99 15.24 -12.52
CA ALA A 96 2.68 15.02 -13.09
C ALA A 96 1.63 14.71 -12.02
N ILE A 97 0.44 15.29 -12.18
CA ILE A 97 -0.75 14.98 -11.41
C ILE A 97 -1.86 14.56 -12.38
N ALA A 98 -2.29 13.31 -12.25
CA ALA A 98 -3.28 12.66 -13.07
C ALA A 98 -4.65 12.64 -12.38
N GLY A 99 -5.73 12.64 -13.17
CA GLY A 99 -7.11 12.59 -12.65
C GLY A 99 -7.57 13.89 -11.97
N ALA A 100 -6.80 14.97 -12.06
CA ALA A 100 -7.16 16.27 -11.48
C ALA A 100 -7.52 17.27 -12.58
N ASP A 101 -8.70 17.88 -12.47
CA ASP A 101 -9.12 18.99 -13.33
C ASP A 101 -9.31 20.28 -12.50
N ALA A 102 -9.35 21.42 -13.17
CA ALA A 102 -9.44 22.74 -12.52
C ALA A 102 -10.84 23.05 -11.93
N GLU A 103 -11.88 22.28 -12.27
CA GLU A 103 -13.19 22.41 -11.62
C GLU A 103 -13.20 21.68 -10.26
N THR A 104 -12.45 20.58 -10.16
CA THR A 104 -12.38 19.73 -8.97
C THR A 104 -11.27 20.15 -8.01
N TYR A 105 -10.13 20.62 -8.50
CA TYR A 105 -8.95 20.98 -7.70
C TYR A 105 -8.42 22.37 -8.01
N ASN A 106 -7.71 22.94 -7.04
CA ASN A 106 -6.82 24.07 -7.27
C ASN A 106 -5.51 23.57 -7.91
N LEU A 107 -5.30 23.91 -9.17
CA LEU A 107 -4.10 23.57 -9.93
C LEU A 107 -3.26 24.82 -10.18
N PRO A 108 -1.93 24.75 -10.03
CA PRO A 108 -1.07 25.89 -10.30
C PRO A 108 -0.98 26.17 -11.81
N THR A 109 -0.74 27.43 -12.15
CA THR A 109 -0.28 27.86 -13.48
C THR A 109 1.24 27.84 -13.53
N LYS A 110 1.81 28.03 -14.71
CA LYS A 110 3.27 28.11 -14.90
C LYS A 110 3.92 29.17 -14.01
N GLU A 111 3.23 30.29 -13.78
CA GLU A 111 3.76 31.45 -13.05
C GLU A 111 3.81 31.26 -11.54
N ASN A 112 2.97 30.38 -10.97
CA ASN A 112 2.86 30.18 -9.53
C ASN A 112 3.14 28.74 -9.07
N ALA A 113 3.43 27.83 -10.00
CA ALA A 113 3.78 26.45 -9.69
C ALA A 113 5.05 26.39 -8.84
N ALA A 114 4.93 25.70 -7.71
CA ALA A 114 6.04 25.31 -6.84
C ALA A 114 6.01 23.79 -6.71
N LYS A 115 7.18 23.16 -6.48
CA LYS A 115 7.28 21.69 -6.32
C LYS A 115 6.39 21.16 -5.18
N GLU A 116 6.14 21.98 -4.17
CA GLU A 116 5.26 21.68 -3.03
C GLU A 116 3.93 22.45 -3.10
N TYR A 117 3.48 22.83 -4.30
CA TYR A 117 2.19 23.51 -4.45
C TYR A 117 1.05 22.59 -3.99
N LEU A 118 0.14 23.14 -3.20
CA LEU A 118 -0.99 22.42 -2.63
C LEU A 118 -2.09 22.14 -3.67
N ILE A 119 -2.26 20.87 -4.04
CA ILE A 119 -3.35 20.39 -4.89
C ILE A 119 -4.59 20.16 -4.01
N LYS A 120 -5.24 21.28 -3.67
CA LYS A 120 -6.38 21.30 -2.77
C LYS A 120 -7.68 20.95 -3.51
N LEU A 121 -8.51 20.11 -2.90
CA LEU A 121 -9.87 19.83 -3.37
C LEU A 121 -10.76 21.07 -3.20
N ASN A 122 -11.53 21.43 -4.23
CA ASN A 122 -12.43 22.58 -4.18
C ASN A 122 -13.66 22.28 -3.30
N ASP A 123 -14.20 23.31 -2.65
CA ASP A 123 -15.34 23.17 -1.74
C ASP A 123 -16.54 22.48 -2.40
N GLY A 124 -17.11 21.48 -1.72
CA GLY A 124 -18.27 20.72 -2.19
C GLY A 124 -17.97 19.71 -3.31
N LYS A 125 -16.69 19.50 -3.65
CA LYS A 125 -16.24 18.44 -4.57
C LYS A 125 -15.83 17.19 -3.79
N THR A 126 -15.64 16.10 -4.52
CA THR A 126 -15.10 14.83 -4.01
C THR A 126 -13.83 14.48 -4.76
N HIS A 127 -12.93 13.75 -4.13
CA HIS A 127 -11.74 13.28 -4.83
C HIS A 127 -12.09 12.39 -6.02
N THR A 128 -11.15 12.37 -6.94
CA THR A 128 -11.11 11.57 -8.17
C THR A 128 -9.98 10.56 -8.06
N ASP A 129 -9.77 9.74 -9.09
CA ASP A 129 -8.67 8.78 -9.15
C ASP A 129 -7.30 9.48 -9.33
N LEU A 130 -6.81 10.15 -8.28
CA LEU A 130 -5.57 10.91 -8.33
C LEU A 130 -4.35 10.00 -8.44
N MET A 131 -3.43 10.37 -9.34
CA MET A 131 -2.10 9.77 -9.43
C MET A 131 -1.03 10.84 -9.51
N ALA A 132 0.19 10.51 -9.08
CA ALA A 132 1.33 11.39 -9.15
C ALA A 132 2.56 10.69 -9.75
N ALA A 133 3.42 11.44 -10.43
CA ALA A 133 4.75 11.01 -10.83
C ALA A 133 5.76 12.14 -10.69
N LYS A 134 7.01 11.76 -10.43
CA LYS A 134 8.16 12.64 -10.43
C LYS A 134 9.32 11.94 -11.13
N ASN A 135 9.94 12.61 -12.10
CA ASN A 135 11.20 12.16 -12.69
C ASN A 135 12.13 13.34 -12.96
N ASN A 136 13.42 13.03 -13.15
CA ASN A 136 14.41 13.99 -13.64
C ASN A 136 14.85 13.57 -15.04
N VAL A 137 15.09 14.54 -15.92
CA VAL A 137 15.63 14.32 -17.26
C VAL A 137 16.68 15.38 -17.58
N THR A 138 17.70 15.00 -18.35
CA THR A 138 18.69 15.93 -18.89
C THR A 138 18.64 15.89 -20.41
N LEU A 139 18.62 17.06 -21.04
CA LEU A 139 18.59 17.25 -22.49
C LEU A 139 19.91 17.88 -22.94
N ALA A 140 20.61 17.24 -23.87
CA ALA A 140 21.74 17.81 -24.59
C ALA A 140 21.28 18.64 -25.79
N TYR A 141 22.10 19.59 -26.26
CA TYR A 141 21.79 20.44 -27.41
C TYR A 141 21.31 19.63 -28.63
N GLY A 142 20.10 19.93 -29.12
CA GLY A 142 19.56 19.29 -30.32
C GLY A 142 19.02 17.87 -30.10
N GLU A 143 19.03 17.37 -28.86
CA GLU A 143 18.58 16.03 -28.53
C GLU A 143 17.05 15.92 -28.59
N GLU A 144 16.57 14.75 -29.02
CA GLU A 144 15.21 14.28 -28.73
C GLU A 144 15.28 13.17 -27.69
N ASN A 145 14.64 13.38 -26.54
CA ASN A 145 14.60 12.43 -25.45
C ASN A 145 13.15 12.02 -25.16
N THR A 146 12.91 10.74 -24.83
CA THR A 146 11.60 10.26 -24.41
C THR A 146 11.62 9.91 -22.93
N LEU A 147 10.80 10.62 -22.15
CA LEU A 147 10.58 10.36 -20.73
C LEU A 147 9.24 9.63 -20.53
N THR A 148 9.30 8.45 -19.93
CA THR A 148 8.11 7.71 -19.50
C THR A 148 7.87 7.92 -18.01
N LEU A 149 6.85 8.71 -17.68
CA LEU A 149 6.40 8.94 -16.31
C LEU A 149 5.63 7.72 -15.82
N SER A 150 6.10 7.14 -14.72
CA SER A 150 5.41 6.04 -14.06
C SER A 150 4.53 6.61 -12.95
N LEU A 151 3.22 6.65 -13.18
CA LEU A 151 2.23 7.25 -12.29
C LEU A 151 1.83 6.28 -11.18
N GLU A 152 1.91 6.76 -9.95
CA GLU A 152 1.50 6.06 -8.74
C GLU A 152 0.18 6.65 -8.24
N ARG A 153 -0.79 5.81 -7.93
CA ARG A 153 -2.08 6.26 -7.40
C ARG A 153 -1.93 6.75 -5.98
N LYS A 154 -2.53 7.90 -5.70
CA LYS A 154 -2.45 8.60 -4.41
C LYS A 154 -3.76 8.58 -3.62
N VAL A 155 -4.74 7.81 -4.09
CA VAL A 155 -6.02 7.61 -3.43
C VAL A 155 -6.34 6.13 -3.23
N MET A 156 -7.14 5.85 -2.22
CA MET A 156 -7.89 4.60 -2.05
C MET A 156 -9.32 4.76 -2.60
N LEU A 157 -9.96 3.66 -2.98
CA LEU A 157 -11.34 3.65 -3.46
C LEU A 157 -12.24 2.94 -2.44
N ILE A 158 -13.17 3.66 -1.82
CA ILE A 158 -14.28 3.04 -1.08
C ILE A 158 -15.33 2.60 -2.10
N GLU A 159 -15.41 1.29 -2.33
CA GLU A 159 -16.28 0.71 -3.35
C GLU A 159 -17.65 0.33 -2.74
N ASN A 160 -17.64 -0.40 -1.63
CA ASN A 160 -18.84 -0.81 -0.93
C ASN A 160 -18.76 -0.52 0.58
N VAL A 161 -19.84 0.01 1.13
CA VAL A 161 -20.08 0.18 2.56
C VAL A 161 -21.47 -0.38 2.83
N SER A 162 -21.60 -1.45 3.62
CA SER A 162 -22.89 -2.11 3.87
C SER A 162 -23.08 -2.45 5.34
N ILE A 163 -24.13 -1.93 5.99
CA ILE A 163 -24.47 -2.21 7.40
C ILE A 163 -25.79 -2.96 7.45
N LYS A 164 -25.75 -4.22 7.87
CA LYS A 164 -26.86 -5.17 7.92
C LYS A 164 -27.55 -5.18 9.28
N ASN A 165 -28.75 -5.77 9.34
CA ASN A 165 -29.54 -5.97 10.56
C ASN A 165 -29.84 -4.68 11.35
N VAL A 166 -29.80 -3.52 10.69
CA VAL A 166 -30.07 -2.23 11.31
C VAL A 166 -31.53 -2.17 11.80
N PRO A 167 -31.78 -1.76 13.05
CA PRO A 167 -33.12 -1.69 13.61
C PRO A 167 -34.07 -0.78 12.82
N SER A 168 -35.35 -1.16 12.77
CA SER A 168 -36.36 -0.47 11.96
C SER A 168 -36.60 0.99 12.37
N ASN A 169 -36.32 1.35 13.62
CA ASN A 169 -36.45 2.71 14.17
C ASN A 169 -35.27 3.64 13.81
N VAL A 170 -34.24 3.14 13.10
CA VAL A 170 -33.15 3.96 12.57
C VAL A 170 -33.61 4.64 11.27
N ILE A 171 -33.36 5.95 11.21
CA ILE A 171 -33.78 6.85 10.12
C ILE A 171 -32.62 7.35 9.27
N ALA A 172 -31.37 7.23 9.73
CA ALA A 172 -30.18 7.52 8.95
C ALA A 172 -28.98 6.73 9.49
N VAL A 173 -28.11 6.31 8.57
CA VAL A 173 -26.82 5.67 8.89
C VAL A 173 -25.73 6.37 8.10
N ASN A 174 -24.63 6.71 8.76
CA ASN A 174 -23.43 7.20 8.10
C ASN A 174 -22.17 6.51 8.64
N VAL A 175 -21.13 6.52 7.81
CA VAL A 175 -19.81 5.98 8.14
C VAL A 175 -18.77 7.06 7.94
N THR A 176 -18.06 7.41 9.00
CA THR A 176 -16.97 8.39 8.99
C THR A 176 -15.63 7.66 9.07
N ILE A 177 -14.67 8.03 8.21
CA ILE A 177 -13.31 7.50 8.21
C ILE A 177 -12.35 8.65 8.55
N SER A 178 -11.50 8.49 9.57
CA SER A 178 -10.55 9.51 10.03
C SER A 178 -9.46 8.92 10.94
N PRO A 179 -8.22 9.41 10.97
CA PRO A 179 -7.73 10.54 10.19
C PRO A 179 -7.29 10.15 8.78
N LEU A 180 -7.42 11.09 7.85
CA LEU A 180 -6.96 11.01 6.46
C LEU A 180 -5.98 12.16 6.19
N TYR A 181 -5.12 12.01 5.18
CA TYR A 181 -4.49 13.18 4.61
C TYR A 181 -5.53 14.12 4.02
N GLU A 182 -5.28 15.43 4.12
CA GLU A 182 -6.23 16.45 3.65
C GLU A 182 -5.94 16.86 2.20
N ASN A 183 -4.67 16.85 1.80
CA ASN A 183 -4.24 17.34 0.51
C ASN A 183 -3.09 16.52 -0.09
N LEU A 184 -2.92 16.67 -1.39
CA LEU A 184 -1.76 16.20 -2.14
C LEU A 184 -0.92 17.41 -2.57
N LEU A 185 0.40 17.29 -2.55
CA LEU A 185 1.32 18.29 -3.08
C LEU A 185 1.70 17.94 -4.52
N LEU A 186 2.13 18.94 -5.30
CA LEU A 186 2.56 18.75 -6.70
C LEU A 186 3.68 17.70 -6.85
N ASN A 187 4.53 17.54 -5.83
CA ASN A 187 5.58 16.52 -5.81
C ASN A 187 5.09 15.09 -5.52
N GLY A 188 3.79 14.91 -5.26
CA GLY A 188 3.18 13.63 -4.94
C GLY A 188 3.18 13.27 -3.45
N ASN A 189 3.71 14.13 -2.57
CA ASN A 189 3.64 13.95 -1.12
C ASN A 189 2.28 14.40 -0.59
N TYR A 190 1.88 13.87 0.56
CA TYR A 190 0.66 14.30 1.25
C TYR A 190 0.91 15.45 2.23
N GLU A 191 -0.13 16.24 2.50
CA GLU A 191 -0.13 17.32 3.50
C GLU A 191 -1.44 17.32 4.32
N GLY A 192 -1.31 17.66 5.62
CA GLY A 192 -2.41 17.73 6.57
C GLY A 192 -2.76 16.36 7.14
N THR A 193 -3.15 16.29 8.40
CA THR A 193 -3.34 15.00 9.10
C THR A 193 -4.72 14.83 9.72
N ASP A 194 -5.59 15.84 9.64
CA ASP A 194 -6.87 15.85 10.36
C ASP A 194 -8.07 15.60 9.42
N GLY A 195 -7.81 15.11 8.21
CA GLY A 195 -8.82 14.83 7.20
C GLY A 195 -9.83 13.78 7.68
N SER A 196 -11.07 13.91 7.20
CA SER A 196 -12.10 12.90 7.43
C SER A 196 -13.10 12.88 6.29
N GLN A 197 -13.70 11.73 6.06
CA GLN A 197 -14.79 11.58 5.10
C GLN A 197 -15.98 10.93 5.77
N THR A 198 -17.18 11.49 5.55
CA THR A 198 -18.43 10.85 5.94
C THR A 198 -19.19 10.38 4.71
N ILE A 199 -19.56 9.11 4.71
CA ILE A 199 -20.34 8.44 3.68
C ILE A 199 -21.73 8.18 4.24
N ASP A 200 -22.74 8.83 3.65
CA ASP A 200 -24.13 8.57 3.96
C ASP A 200 -24.59 7.29 3.26
N LEU A 201 -25.30 6.43 4.02
CA LEU A 201 -25.84 5.18 3.50
C LEU A 201 -27.34 5.32 3.21
N ILE A 202 -27.82 4.52 2.26
CA ILE A 202 -29.21 4.43 1.86
C ILE A 202 -29.80 3.11 2.34
N LYS A 203 -31.01 3.18 2.90
CA LYS A 203 -31.76 2.00 3.33
C LYS A 203 -32.10 1.12 2.12
N GLY A 204 -31.64 -0.13 2.16
CA GLY A 204 -31.92 -1.16 1.19
C GLY A 204 -33.39 -1.60 1.20
N SER A 205 -33.76 -2.37 0.18
CA SER A 205 -35.13 -2.85 -0.05
C SER A 205 -35.61 -3.88 0.98
N ASP A 206 -34.69 -4.57 1.65
CA ASP A 206 -34.97 -5.48 2.77
C ASP A 206 -35.41 -4.75 4.05
N GLY A 207 -35.22 -3.42 4.10
CA GLY A 207 -35.60 -2.56 5.22
C GLY A 207 -34.68 -2.65 6.43
N ASN A 208 -33.61 -3.44 6.38
CA ASN A 208 -32.66 -3.64 7.49
C ASN A 208 -31.19 -3.58 7.08
N THR A 209 -30.85 -3.49 5.79
CA THR A 209 -29.50 -3.22 5.30
C THR A 209 -29.39 -1.78 4.83
N TRP A 210 -28.25 -1.14 5.05
CA TRP A 210 -27.95 0.23 4.61
C TRP A 210 -26.64 0.24 3.83
N GLU A 211 -26.63 0.79 2.62
CA GLU A 211 -25.48 0.72 1.71
C GLU A 211 -25.14 2.06 1.07
N ASN A 212 -23.88 2.26 0.68
CA ASN A 212 -23.51 3.40 -0.16
C ASN A 212 -24.06 3.22 -1.58
N ASN A 213 -24.36 4.33 -2.25
CA ASN A 213 -24.82 4.32 -3.65
C ASN A 213 -23.83 4.97 -4.63
N TYR A 214 -22.62 5.27 -4.16
CA TYR A 214 -21.54 5.84 -4.95
C TYR A 214 -20.19 5.37 -4.42
N ASN A 215 -19.20 5.26 -5.30
CA ASN A 215 -17.83 5.00 -4.90
C ASN A 215 -17.17 6.32 -4.46
N ALA A 216 -16.34 6.28 -3.42
CA ALA A 216 -15.63 7.45 -2.93
C ALA A 216 -14.12 7.24 -3.05
N TYR A 217 -13.44 8.11 -3.82
CA TYR A 217 -11.99 8.20 -3.72
C TYR A 217 -11.63 8.99 -2.47
N LEU A 218 -10.61 8.54 -1.75
CA LEU A 218 -10.09 9.20 -0.55
C LEU A 218 -8.57 9.20 -0.60
N LEU A 219 -7.93 10.24 -0.07
CA LEU A 219 -6.50 10.16 0.23
C LEU A 219 -6.29 9.11 1.33
N GLU A 220 -5.09 8.56 1.40
CA GLU A 220 -4.77 7.54 2.39
C GLU A 220 -4.83 8.07 3.82
N ALA A 221 -4.87 7.14 4.78
CA ALA A 221 -4.87 7.50 6.19
C ALA A 221 -3.53 8.14 6.58
N SER A 222 -3.58 9.25 7.31
CA SER A 222 -2.39 9.94 7.84
C SER A 222 -1.81 9.26 9.10
N GLY A 223 -2.47 8.21 9.57
CA GLY A 223 -2.10 7.43 10.73
C GLY A 223 -3.10 6.28 10.93
N GLN A 224 -3.25 5.82 12.17
CA GLN A 224 -4.19 4.74 12.47
C GLN A 224 -5.64 5.20 12.29
N ALA A 225 -6.26 4.80 11.18
CA ALA A 225 -7.61 5.21 10.82
C ALA A 225 -8.66 4.64 11.78
N THR A 226 -9.68 5.42 12.09
CA THR A 226 -10.88 5.03 12.82
C THR A 226 -12.10 5.12 11.89
N ILE A 227 -12.85 4.03 11.81
CA ILE A 227 -14.12 3.90 11.11
C ILE A 227 -15.24 4.04 12.15
N LYS A 228 -16.01 5.12 12.06
CA LYS A 228 -17.14 5.41 12.94
C LYS A 228 -18.46 5.23 12.21
N VAL A 229 -19.31 4.35 12.71
CA VAL A 229 -20.67 4.15 12.20
C VAL A 229 -21.67 4.84 13.13
N SER A 230 -22.47 5.77 12.60
CA SER A 230 -23.50 6.48 13.38
C SER A 230 -24.90 6.13 12.92
N LEU A 231 -25.73 5.70 13.87
CA LEU A 231 -27.12 5.32 13.68
C LEU A 231 -28.00 6.38 14.34
N LYS A 232 -28.77 7.10 13.52
CA LYS A 232 -29.70 8.12 14.00
C LYS A 232 -31.10 7.53 14.13
N THR A 233 -31.72 7.76 15.27
CA THR A 233 -33.16 7.53 15.51
C THR A 233 -33.87 8.89 15.68
N GLU A 234 -35.19 8.89 15.86
CA GLU A 234 -35.93 10.12 16.19
C GLU A 234 -35.50 10.74 17.54
N LYS A 235 -34.97 9.93 18.47
CA LYS A 235 -34.66 10.35 19.85
C LYS A 235 -33.20 10.73 20.05
N ASN A 236 -32.29 10.00 19.42
CA ASN A 236 -30.85 10.14 19.62
C ASN A 236 -30.03 9.56 18.47
N THR A 237 -28.73 9.83 18.49
CA THR A 237 -27.73 9.18 17.64
C THR A 237 -26.87 8.28 18.51
N LYS A 238 -26.74 7.00 18.12
CA LYS A 238 -25.75 6.07 18.67
C LYS A 238 -24.59 5.94 17.69
N SER A 239 -23.36 5.93 18.17
CA SER A 239 -22.19 5.74 17.33
C SER A 239 -21.32 4.62 17.86
N TYR A 240 -20.71 3.89 16.93
CA TYR A 240 -19.76 2.81 17.17
C TYR A 240 -18.48 3.16 16.40
N SER A 241 -17.29 2.89 16.95
CA SER A 241 -16.04 3.37 16.35
C SER A 241 -14.96 2.32 16.48
N TYR A 242 -14.33 2.00 15.36
CA TYR A 242 -13.26 1.03 15.25
C TYR A 242 -12.00 1.64 14.74
N THR A 243 -10.93 1.41 15.47
CA THR A 243 -9.60 1.76 15.06
C THR A 243 -9.00 0.61 14.26
N SER A 244 -8.71 0.88 12.99
CA SER A 244 -8.14 -0.06 12.03
C SER A 244 -6.80 -0.59 12.49
N THR A 245 -6.70 -1.91 12.59
CA THR A 245 -5.41 -2.61 12.73
C THR A 245 -4.63 -2.55 11.42
N ASP A 246 -5.36 -2.44 10.32
CA ASP A 246 -4.83 -2.36 8.98
C ASP A 246 -4.63 -0.89 8.55
N GLU A 247 -3.46 -0.57 8.02
CA GLU A 247 -3.25 0.71 7.33
C GLU A 247 -4.16 0.85 6.11
N LEU A 248 -4.88 1.97 6.02
CA LEU A 248 -5.68 2.33 4.86
C LEU A 248 -4.81 3.15 3.90
N LYS A 249 -4.10 2.44 3.02
CA LYS A 249 -3.14 3.02 2.07
C LYS A 249 -3.74 3.36 0.73
N ALA A 250 -3.12 4.28 0.01
CA ALA A 250 -3.45 4.57 -1.37
C ALA A 250 -3.25 3.32 -2.23
N ASN A 251 -3.90 3.29 -3.40
CA ASN A 251 -3.80 2.16 -4.31
C ASN A 251 -4.40 0.86 -3.74
N TYR A 252 -5.51 0.97 -2.99
CA TYR A 252 -6.34 -0.16 -2.56
C TYR A 252 -7.82 0.13 -2.82
N LYS A 253 -8.61 -0.92 -3.08
CA LYS A 253 -10.07 -0.89 -3.08
C LYS A 253 -10.58 -1.41 -1.73
N ILE A 254 -11.41 -0.63 -1.06
CA ILE A 254 -11.87 -0.87 0.31
C ILE A 254 -13.36 -1.18 0.29
N ASN A 255 -13.73 -2.33 0.87
CA ASN A 255 -15.12 -2.68 1.15
C ASN A 255 -15.32 -2.83 2.67
N ILE A 256 -16.25 -2.05 3.22
CA ILE A 256 -16.59 -2.03 4.65
C ILE A 256 -17.94 -2.73 4.79
N THR A 257 -18.04 -3.82 5.56
CA THR A 257 -19.36 -4.37 5.90
C THR A 257 -19.58 -4.44 7.40
N GLY A 258 -20.84 -4.47 7.79
CA GLY A 258 -21.29 -4.39 9.16
C GLY A 258 -22.57 -5.15 9.38
N THR A 259 -22.80 -5.56 10.62
CA THR A 259 -23.98 -6.26 11.09
C THR A 259 -24.31 -5.77 12.50
N TYR A 260 -25.44 -5.08 12.62
CA TYR A 260 -25.98 -4.71 13.92
C TYR A 260 -26.51 -5.95 14.66
N ASN A 261 -26.27 -6.03 15.96
CA ASN A 261 -26.75 -7.08 16.86
C ASN A 261 -27.25 -6.45 18.19
N GLU A 262 -27.85 -7.25 19.08
CA GLU A 262 -28.40 -6.75 20.36
C GLU A 262 -27.35 -6.10 21.27
N ASN A 263 -26.08 -6.47 21.07
CA ASN A 263 -24.96 -5.94 21.82
C ASN A 263 -24.35 -4.70 21.16
N GLY A 264 -24.54 -4.44 19.86
CA GLY A 264 -23.87 -3.32 19.19
C GLY A 264 -23.80 -3.51 17.68
N ILE A 265 -22.69 -3.13 17.06
CA ILE A 265 -22.42 -3.40 15.64
C ILE A 265 -21.16 -4.24 15.53
N THR A 266 -21.27 -5.43 14.97
CA THR A 266 -20.14 -6.15 14.40
C THR A 266 -19.78 -5.50 13.07
N LEU A 267 -18.54 -5.11 12.83
CA LEU A 267 -18.12 -4.77 11.47
C LEU A 267 -17.16 -5.82 10.95
N ASN A 268 -17.49 -6.34 9.78
CA ASN A 268 -16.65 -7.24 9.02
C ASN A 268 -16.31 -6.51 7.72
N GLY A 269 -15.14 -5.91 7.63
CA GLY A 269 -14.62 -5.34 6.39
C GLY A 269 -13.83 -6.37 5.62
N THR A 270 -14.00 -6.43 4.30
CA THR A 270 -13.08 -7.14 3.41
C THR A 270 -12.47 -6.12 2.47
N ILE A 271 -11.18 -5.79 2.60
CA ILE A 271 -10.51 -4.96 1.59
C ILE A 271 -10.16 -5.90 0.43
N THR A 272 -10.94 -5.85 -0.65
CA THR A 272 -10.72 -6.68 -1.85
C THR A 272 -10.21 -5.84 -3.00
N GLY A 273 -8.94 -6.00 -3.37
CA GLY A 273 -8.39 -5.46 -4.61
C GLY A 273 -8.43 -6.48 -5.74
N ALA A 274 -9.46 -6.45 -6.60
CA ALA A 274 -9.38 -7.20 -7.87
C ALA A 274 -8.42 -6.55 -8.88
N THR A 275 -8.04 -5.29 -8.67
CA THR A 275 -6.69 -4.77 -8.95
C THR A 275 -6.51 -3.47 -8.18
N TRP A 276 -5.69 -3.49 -7.13
CA TRP A 276 -4.62 -2.55 -6.75
C TRP A 276 -3.96 -3.12 -5.45
N GLN A 277 -2.68 -3.52 -5.56
CA GLN A 277 -1.74 -4.14 -4.57
C GLN A 277 -2.15 -5.36 -3.71
N GLY A 278 -3.43 -5.72 -3.50
CA GLY A 278 -3.79 -6.99 -2.82
C GLY A 278 -4.99 -6.91 -1.86
N VAL A 279 -5.10 -7.91 -0.96
CA VAL A 279 -6.23 -8.11 -0.02
C VAL A 279 -5.78 -7.83 1.43
N LYS A 280 -6.59 -7.12 2.22
CA LYS A 280 -6.38 -6.90 3.68
C LYS A 280 -7.67 -7.14 4.47
N ASN A 281 -7.60 -7.74 5.66
CA ASN A 281 -8.78 -8.21 6.41
C ASN A 281 -9.02 -7.38 7.67
N ILE A 282 -10.14 -6.65 7.69
CA ILE A 282 -10.56 -5.86 8.86
C ILE A 282 -11.76 -6.54 9.53
N ASN A 283 -11.56 -7.37 10.55
CA ASN A 283 -12.66 -7.93 11.34
C ASN A 283 -12.68 -7.37 12.76
N PHE A 284 -13.85 -6.98 13.27
CA PHE A 284 -14.00 -6.60 14.67
C PHE A 284 -15.46 -6.58 15.14
N ASN A 285 -15.65 -6.77 16.45
CA ASN A 285 -16.95 -6.80 17.11
C ASN A 285 -17.09 -5.65 18.11
N PHE A 286 -18.30 -5.13 18.30
CA PHE A 286 -18.65 -4.22 19.39
C PHE A 286 -19.79 -4.76 20.24
N ASP A 287 -19.71 -4.54 21.55
CA ASP A 287 -20.84 -4.65 22.47
C ASP A 287 -21.13 -3.33 23.23
N GLU A 288 -22.22 -3.29 24.02
CA GLU A 288 -22.70 -2.10 24.74
C GLU A 288 -21.70 -1.61 25.83
N THR A 289 -20.61 -2.35 26.07
CA THR A 289 -19.57 -2.02 27.05
C THR A 289 -18.32 -1.37 26.43
N GLY A 290 -18.28 -1.21 25.10
CA GLY A 290 -17.14 -0.68 24.37
C GLY A 290 -16.48 -1.75 23.49
N SER A 291 -15.38 -1.41 22.83
CA SER A 291 -14.67 -2.35 21.95
C SER A 291 -14.15 -3.54 22.75
N SER A 292 -14.66 -4.73 22.47
CA SER A 292 -13.89 -5.96 22.62
C SER A 292 -13.36 -6.30 21.24
N THR A 293 -12.05 -6.23 21.02
CA THR A 293 -11.43 -6.84 19.84
C THR A 293 -11.78 -8.32 19.84
N GLY A 294 -12.80 -8.70 19.09
CA GLY A 294 -12.87 -10.06 18.56
C GLY A 294 -11.59 -10.26 17.77
N GLU A 295 -10.89 -11.35 18.08
CA GLU A 295 -9.60 -11.74 17.50
C GLU A 295 -9.58 -11.43 16.00
N ASN A 296 -8.90 -10.35 15.62
CA ASN A 296 -8.61 -10.07 14.22
C ASN A 296 -7.25 -10.68 13.91
N THR A 297 -7.33 -11.72 13.07
CA THR A 297 -6.30 -12.17 12.17
C THR A 297 -5.93 -11.03 11.22
N GLY A 298 -4.90 -10.27 11.55
CA GLY A 298 -4.41 -9.19 10.70
C GLY A 298 -3.54 -8.21 11.47
N SER A 299 -2.26 -8.54 11.59
CA SER A 299 -1.22 -7.58 11.96
C SER A 299 -0.56 -7.11 10.66
N GLU A 300 -0.50 -5.79 10.44
CA GLU A 300 0.66 -5.18 9.82
C GLU A 300 1.15 -4.06 10.75
N THR A 301 2.41 -4.17 11.16
CA THR A 301 3.24 -3.02 11.49
C THR A 301 4.41 -3.03 10.53
N GLU A 302 4.79 -1.83 10.06
CA GLU A 302 5.85 -1.59 9.11
C GLU A 302 7.26 -1.92 9.66
N GLU A 303 8.08 -2.36 8.71
CA GLU A 303 9.54 -2.34 8.63
C GLU A 303 10.35 -1.94 9.87
N GLY A 304 10.57 -2.92 10.74
CA GLY A 304 11.94 -3.32 11.07
C GLY A 304 12.17 -4.67 10.42
N LYS A 305 13.24 -4.81 9.62
CA LYS A 305 13.65 -6.13 9.10
C LYS A 305 13.77 -7.11 10.27
N ASP A 306 12.82 -8.03 10.39
CA ASP A 306 12.97 -9.25 11.15
C ASP A 306 11.97 -10.29 10.66
N GLU A 307 12.45 -11.51 10.54
CA GLU A 307 11.88 -12.57 9.73
C GLU A 307 10.58 -13.19 10.29
N GLY A 308 9.61 -13.43 9.40
CA GLY A 308 8.59 -14.49 9.51
C GLY A 308 7.73 -14.51 10.78
N ASP A 309 6.90 -13.50 11.03
CA ASP A 309 5.99 -13.52 12.18
C ASP A 309 4.52 -13.70 11.78
N THR A 310 3.83 -14.70 12.36
CA THR A 310 2.37 -14.89 12.26
C THR A 310 1.66 -14.57 13.58
N GLY A 311 2.29 -13.75 14.43
CA GLY A 311 2.03 -13.54 15.85
C GLY A 311 0.56 -13.54 16.31
N GLU A 312 0.09 -14.69 16.79
CA GLU A 312 -1.04 -14.78 17.72
C GLU A 312 -0.58 -14.23 19.08
N THR A 313 -1.37 -13.42 19.79
CA THR A 313 -1.00 -12.93 21.13
C THR A 313 -1.89 -13.59 22.17
N THR A 314 -1.29 -14.18 23.20
CA THR A 314 -2.02 -14.87 24.27
C THR A 314 -1.51 -14.48 25.65
N THR A 315 -2.35 -14.67 26.68
CA THR A 315 -2.01 -14.33 28.07
C THR A 315 -1.56 -15.57 28.84
N GLY A 316 -0.54 -15.42 29.66
CA GLY A 316 0.00 -16.49 30.51
C GLY A 316 1.44 -16.87 30.17
N ASN A 317 1.94 -17.91 30.85
CA ASN A 317 3.34 -18.31 30.73
C ASN A 317 3.63 -18.96 29.37
N ALA A 318 4.69 -18.48 28.72
CA ALA A 318 5.20 -19.09 27.50
C ALA A 318 5.58 -20.57 27.73
N PRO A 319 5.24 -21.48 26.80
CA PRO A 319 5.65 -22.88 26.88
C PRO A 319 7.16 -23.01 26.70
N GLU A 320 7.75 -24.02 27.36
CA GLU A 320 9.19 -24.27 27.32
C GLU A 320 9.65 -24.81 25.96
N VAL A 321 10.79 -24.33 25.47
CA VAL A 321 11.44 -24.85 24.25
C VAL A 321 11.70 -26.35 24.40
N GLY A 322 11.43 -27.12 23.36
CA GLY A 322 11.56 -28.58 23.39
C GLY A 322 10.29 -29.31 23.83
N THR A 323 9.22 -28.60 24.22
CA THR A 323 7.93 -29.20 24.61
C THR A 323 6.87 -29.12 23.50
N LEU A 324 5.64 -29.60 23.79
CA LEU A 324 4.49 -29.44 22.91
C LEU A 324 3.56 -28.34 23.43
N TYR A 325 3.16 -27.44 22.53
CA TYR A 325 2.09 -26.48 22.77
C TYR A 325 1.08 -26.56 21.62
N LYS A 326 -0.21 -26.73 21.96
CA LYS A 326 -1.30 -26.95 21.00
C LYS A 326 -0.94 -27.98 19.90
N ASN A 327 -0.33 -29.10 20.29
CA ASN A 327 0.19 -30.18 19.43
C ASN A 327 1.32 -29.80 18.45
N CYS A 328 1.98 -28.67 18.68
CA CYS A 328 3.13 -28.18 17.91
C CYS A 328 4.41 -28.21 18.75
N TYR A 329 5.56 -28.39 18.10
CA TYR A 329 6.86 -28.38 18.78
C TYR A 329 7.31 -26.95 19.04
N VAL A 330 7.63 -26.62 20.29
CA VAL A 330 8.16 -25.32 20.69
C VAL A 330 9.62 -25.21 20.26
N LEU A 331 9.87 -24.48 19.17
CA LEU A 331 11.17 -24.46 18.48
C LEU A 331 12.15 -23.47 19.11
N LYS A 332 11.70 -22.25 19.38
CA LYS A 332 12.49 -21.20 20.03
C LYS A 332 11.59 -20.21 20.75
N SER A 333 12.17 -19.50 21.72
CA SER A 333 11.52 -18.43 22.48
C SER A 333 12.44 -17.21 22.55
N GLU A 334 11.88 -16.02 22.34
CA GLU A 334 12.61 -14.75 22.26
C GLU A 334 11.84 -13.69 23.05
N ASN A 335 12.52 -12.90 23.88
CA ASN A 335 11.87 -11.78 24.58
C ASN A 335 11.58 -10.65 23.57
N VAL A 336 10.33 -10.21 23.49
CA VAL A 336 9.90 -9.11 22.62
C VAL A 336 9.04 -8.12 23.40
N GLY A 337 9.47 -6.86 23.50
CA GLY A 337 8.73 -5.82 24.21
C GLY A 337 8.36 -6.21 25.65
N ASN A 338 7.07 -6.40 25.90
CA ASN A 338 6.48 -6.80 27.19
C ASN A 338 6.08 -8.29 27.27
N GLY A 339 6.55 -9.14 26.34
CA GLY A 339 6.19 -10.56 26.27
C GLY A 339 7.31 -11.47 25.76
N ILE A 340 6.97 -12.74 25.58
CA ILE A 340 7.84 -13.80 25.06
C ILE A 340 7.25 -14.31 23.75
N LYS A 341 7.94 -14.05 22.64
CA LYS A 341 7.63 -14.60 21.32
C LYS A 341 8.08 -16.05 21.25
N VAL A 342 7.22 -16.94 20.81
CA VAL A 342 7.46 -18.37 20.72
C VAL A 342 7.19 -18.83 19.30
N THR A 343 8.21 -19.38 18.64
CA THR A 343 8.06 -20.02 17.33
C THR A 343 7.72 -21.49 17.52
N LEU A 344 6.65 -21.93 16.87
CA LEU A 344 6.15 -23.29 16.87
C LEU A 344 6.34 -23.92 15.49
N MET A 345 6.75 -25.19 15.48
CA MET A 345 6.89 -26.00 14.26
C MET A 345 5.84 -27.11 14.25
N SER A 346 5.19 -27.32 13.10
CA SER A 346 4.21 -28.38 12.92
C SER A 346 4.84 -29.75 13.19
N THR A 347 4.14 -30.59 13.96
CA THR A 347 4.60 -31.97 14.20
C THR A 347 4.37 -32.89 13.00
N THR A 348 3.47 -32.50 12.09
CA THR A 348 3.24 -33.10 10.77
C THR A 348 4.02 -32.38 9.68
N PHE A 349 4.17 -33.01 8.52
CA PHE A 349 4.80 -32.45 7.32
C PHE A 349 4.14 -33.04 6.08
N GLU A 350 4.32 -32.41 4.92
CA GLU A 350 3.86 -32.92 3.63
C GLU A 350 5.05 -33.16 2.68
N GLN A 351 4.94 -34.20 1.86
CA GLN A 351 5.92 -34.55 0.83
C GLN A 351 5.22 -34.74 -0.51
N GLY A 352 5.93 -34.45 -1.60
CA GLY A 352 5.38 -34.72 -2.93
C GLY A 352 4.19 -33.82 -3.28
N LEU A 353 4.27 -32.55 -2.86
CA LEU A 353 3.23 -31.56 -3.09
C LEU A 353 2.81 -31.53 -4.56
N VAL A 354 1.50 -31.57 -4.81
CA VAL A 354 0.93 -31.56 -6.16
C VAL A 354 0.41 -30.17 -6.47
N PHE A 355 0.97 -29.57 -7.50
CA PHE A 355 0.50 -28.32 -8.09
C PHE A 355 0.40 -28.47 -9.62
N THR A 356 -0.49 -27.66 -10.22
CA THR A 356 -0.90 -27.75 -11.63
C THR A 356 0.17 -27.26 -12.57
N ASP A 357 0.67 -26.05 -12.32
CA ASP A 357 1.71 -25.39 -13.13
C ASP A 357 2.96 -25.13 -12.29
N ASN A 358 4.13 -25.15 -12.91
CA ASN A 358 5.40 -24.91 -12.21
C ASN A 358 5.70 -23.41 -12.05
N ASP A 359 4.73 -22.68 -11.50
CA ASP A 359 4.80 -21.25 -11.21
C ASP A 359 4.53 -20.96 -9.72
N GLN A 360 4.87 -19.74 -9.30
CA GLN A 360 4.77 -19.33 -7.89
C GLN A 360 3.33 -19.32 -7.37
N SER A 361 2.35 -19.02 -8.22
CA SER A 361 0.94 -18.97 -7.81
C SER A 361 0.41 -20.37 -7.50
N SER A 362 0.64 -21.32 -8.41
CA SER A 362 0.25 -22.71 -8.27
C SER A 362 0.95 -23.40 -7.09
N ILE A 363 2.24 -23.11 -6.88
CA ILE A 363 2.98 -23.63 -5.72
C ILE A 363 2.44 -23.06 -4.41
N ASN A 364 2.17 -21.75 -4.36
CA ASN A 364 1.60 -21.09 -3.18
C ASN A 364 0.20 -21.61 -2.83
N GLU A 365 -0.67 -21.81 -3.84
CA GLU A 365 -2.01 -22.38 -3.62
C GLU A 365 -1.93 -23.78 -3.00
N ALA A 366 -1.08 -24.65 -3.54
CA ALA A 366 -0.88 -26.00 -3.01
C ALA A 366 -0.30 -25.99 -1.58
N ILE A 367 0.65 -25.09 -1.29
CA ILE A 367 1.20 -24.90 0.06
C ILE A 367 0.11 -24.45 1.03
N ASN A 368 -0.70 -23.46 0.66
CA ASN A 368 -1.75 -22.92 1.54
C ASN A 368 -2.82 -23.95 1.90
N VAL A 369 -3.18 -24.85 0.97
CA VAL A 369 -4.04 -25.99 1.27
C VAL A 369 -3.42 -26.87 2.37
N LYS A 370 -2.12 -27.16 2.26
CA LYS A 370 -1.42 -28.03 3.21
C LYS A 370 -1.10 -27.38 4.54
N LEU A 371 -0.90 -26.07 4.58
CA LEU A 371 -0.80 -25.33 5.84
C LEU A 371 -2.14 -25.35 6.60
N LYS A 372 -3.29 -25.32 5.91
CA LYS A 372 -4.61 -25.52 6.54
C LYS A 372 -4.77 -26.93 7.12
N ASP A 373 -4.30 -27.95 6.42
CA ASP A 373 -4.29 -29.33 6.95
C ASP A 373 -3.43 -29.40 8.24
N MET A 374 -2.30 -28.69 8.29
CA MET A 374 -1.43 -28.62 9.48
C MET A 374 -2.07 -27.83 10.62
N ALA A 375 -2.76 -26.73 10.31
CA ALA A 375 -3.55 -25.96 11.26
C ALA A 375 -4.66 -26.82 11.88
N ALA A 376 -5.40 -27.59 11.07
CA ALA A 376 -6.43 -28.51 11.54
C ALA A 376 -5.89 -29.67 12.40
N ALA A 377 -4.60 -30.01 12.26
CA ALA A 377 -3.93 -31.00 13.09
C ALA A 377 -3.38 -30.42 14.42
N SER A 378 -3.39 -29.09 14.57
CA SER A 378 -3.06 -28.40 15.80
C SER A 378 -4.29 -28.32 16.73
N ASP A 379 -4.07 -27.96 18.00
CA ASP A 379 -5.15 -27.72 18.96
C ASP A 379 -5.55 -26.24 18.96
N GLY A 380 -6.23 -25.80 17.91
CA GLY A 380 -6.75 -24.44 17.79
C GLY A 380 -5.72 -23.37 17.42
N LEU A 381 -4.73 -23.71 16.58
CA LEU A 381 -3.90 -22.72 15.87
C LEU A 381 -4.37 -22.64 14.41
N GLU A 382 -4.71 -21.44 13.95
CA GLU A 382 -5.26 -21.24 12.60
C GLU A 382 -4.23 -20.70 11.59
N SER A 383 -3.14 -20.09 12.07
CA SER A 383 -2.23 -19.28 11.26
C SER A 383 -0.85 -19.92 11.06
N PHE A 384 -0.81 -21.00 10.29
CA PHE A 384 0.46 -21.58 9.83
C PHE A 384 0.98 -20.87 8.58
N ARG A 385 2.29 -20.62 8.55
CA ARG A 385 3.04 -20.14 7.40
C ARG A 385 4.10 -21.16 6.94
N ILE A 386 4.55 -20.96 5.72
CA ILE A 386 5.82 -21.51 5.24
C ILE A 386 7.00 -20.91 6.05
N PRO A 387 8.06 -21.67 6.35
CA PRO A 387 9.22 -21.16 7.08
C PRO A 387 9.98 -20.10 6.26
N THR A 388 10.72 -19.23 6.95
CA THR A 388 11.74 -18.39 6.32
C THR A 388 13.06 -19.15 6.20
N LEU A 389 14.06 -18.53 5.57
CA LEU A 389 15.39 -19.12 5.52
C LEU A 389 16.06 -19.17 6.91
N GLU A 390 15.89 -18.16 7.77
CA GLU A 390 16.48 -18.21 9.12
C GLU A 390 15.82 -19.28 9.99
N ASP A 391 14.51 -19.51 9.87
CA ASP A 391 13.84 -20.60 10.58
C ASP A 391 14.53 -21.94 10.28
N LEU A 392 14.76 -22.23 8.99
CA LEU A 392 15.37 -23.49 8.58
C LEU A 392 16.85 -23.56 8.94
N LYS A 393 17.57 -22.45 8.93
CA LYS A 393 18.96 -22.38 9.43
C LYS A 393 19.02 -22.60 10.94
N TYR A 394 18.08 -22.05 11.70
CA TYR A 394 17.97 -22.31 13.12
C TYR A 394 17.73 -23.80 13.38
N VAL A 395 16.82 -24.44 12.64
CA VAL A 395 16.59 -25.88 12.73
C VAL A 395 17.85 -26.68 12.37
N LYS A 396 18.57 -26.31 11.30
CA LYS A 396 19.84 -26.96 10.92
C LYS A 396 20.85 -26.89 12.07
N ASN A 397 21.05 -25.70 12.63
CA ASN A 397 22.08 -25.47 13.64
C ASN A 397 21.76 -26.14 14.98
N ASN A 398 20.49 -26.47 15.23
CA ASN A 398 20.02 -27.12 16.46
C ASN A 398 19.45 -28.53 16.21
N LEU A 399 19.78 -29.15 15.07
CA LEU A 399 19.11 -30.35 14.56
C LEU A 399 19.16 -31.52 15.54
N GLU A 400 20.31 -31.76 16.17
CA GLU A 400 20.50 -32.89 17.09
C GLU A 400 19.59 -32.77 18.32
N ALA A 401 19.53 -31.59 18.93
CA ALA A 401 18.65 -31.31 20.06
C ALA A 401 17.17 -31.42 19.67
N ILE A 402 16.78 -30.77 18.56
CA ILE A 402 15.41 -30.78 18.06
C ILE A 402 14.95 -32.21 17.77
N ASN A 403 15.76 -33.01 17.08
CA ASN A 403 15.40 -34.39 16.77
C ASN A 403 15.38 -35.29 18.01
N ALA A 404 16.26 -35.08 18.98
CA ALA A 404 16.21 -35.80 20.25
C ALA A 404 14.91 -35.50 21.01
N ASP A 405 14.42 -34.26 20.99
CA ASP A 405 13.16 -33.91 21.63
C ASP A 405 11.95 -34.44 20.85
N LEU A 406 11.94 -34.31 19.52
CA LEU A 406 10.89 -34.89 18.67
C LEU A 406 10.79 -36.41 18.86
N GLU A 407 11.92 -37.11 18.98
CA GLU A 407 11.96 -38.54 19.26
C GLU A 407 11.33 -38.87 20.63
N LYS A 408 11.72 -38.16 21.70
CA LYS A 408 11.13 -38.32 23.04
C LYS A 408 9.62 -38.04 23.05
N LEU A 409 9.18 -37.07 22.26
CA LEU A 409 7.77 -36.68 22.12
C LEU A 409 6.98 -37.60 21.17
N GLY A 410 7.62 -38.61 20.56
CA GLY A 410 6.99 -39.53 19.62
C GLY A 410 6.50 -38.84 18.33
N LYS A 411 7.19 -37.79 17.91
CA LYS A 411 6.87 -36.98 16.71
C LYS A 411 7.86 -37.24 15.59
N THR A 412 7.48 -36.86 14.37
CA THR A 412 8.35 -37.04 13.21
C THR A 412 9.57 -36.12 13.27
N LEU A 413 10.75 -36.72 13.08
CA LEU A 413 12.02 -36.04 13.00
C LEU A 413 12.10 -35.07 11.82
N PHE A 414 13.00 -34.10 11.93
CA PHE A 414 13.47 -33.29 10.81
C PHE A 414 14.55 -34.05 10.02
N PHE A 415 14.37 -34.15 8.71
CA PHE A 415 15.19 -34.96 7.81
C PHE A 415 16.23 -34.11 7.08
N THR A 416 17.52 -34.35 7.32
CA THR A 416 18.60 -33.74 6.54
C THR A 416 19.29 -34.73 5.60
N GLY A 417 19.17 -36.03 5.91
CA GLY A 417 19.54 -37.18 5.08
C GLY A 417 21.04 -37.36 4.85
N THR A 418 21.55 -38.59 5.00
CA THR A 418 22.89 -39.01 4.56
C THR A 418 22.88 -39.75 3.21
N GLY A 419 21.69 -39.99 2.63
CA GLY A 419 21.51 -40.69 1.35
C GLY A 419 20.49 -40.00 0.42
N THR A 420 19.26 -39.76 0.89
CA THR A 420 18.29 -38.91 0.18
C THR A 420 18.48 -37.46 0.61
N LEU A 421 18.77 -36.58 -0.34
CA LEU A 421 18.91 -35.14 -0.08
C LEU A 421 17.52 -34.50 0.05
N TYR A 422 17.08 -34.29 1.29
CA TYR A 422 15.85 -33.59 1.59
C TYR A 422 16.05 -32.07 1.56
N SER A 423 15.15 -31.38 0.88
CA SER A 423 15.00 -29.93 0.93
C SER A 423 13.68 -29.53 1.54
N TYR A 424 13.58 -28.27 1.98
CA TYR A 424 12.41 -27.70 2.62
C TYR A 424 11.94 -26.46 1.87
N TYR A 425 10.62 -26.36 1.64
CA TYR A 425 10.01 -25.16 1.10
C TYR A 425 10.22 -23.99 2.07
N PHE A 426 10.65 -22.84 1.57
CA PHE A 426 10.74 -21.60 2.34
C PHE A 426 10.31 -20.40 1.50
N LEU A 427 9.86 -19.34 2.16
CA LEU A 427 9.60 -18.04 1.55
C LEU A 427 10.89 -17.21 1.62
N ASP A 428 11.39 -16.78 0.47
CA ASP A 428 12.55 -15.91 0.39
C ASP A 428 12.14 -14.42 0.51
N ASN A 429 13.13 -13.56 0.76
CA ASN A 429 12.92 -12.13 0.98
C ASN A 429 12.34 -11.38 -0.22
N ASP A 430 12.45 -11.96 -1.42
CA ASP A 430 11.85 -11.43 -2.66
C ASP A 430 10.37 -11.84 -2.82
N GLY A 431 9.80 -12.55 -1.83
CA GLY A 431 8.42 -13.05 -1.85
C GLY A 431 8.25 -14.35 -2.64
N SER A 432 9.33 -14.92 -3.20
CA SER A 432 9.25 -16.17 -3.95
C SER A 432 9.50 -17.40 -3.08
N ILE A 433 8.83 -18.49 -3.42
CA ILE A 433 8.95 -19.79 -2.78
C ILE A 433 10.11 -20.54 -3.42
N LYS A 434 11.07 -20.93 -2.57
CA LYS A 434 12.28 -21.67 -2.92
C LYS A 434 12.41 -22.93 -2.06
N ALA A 435 13.39 -23.77 -2.36
CA ALA A 435 13.69 -24.95 -1.56
C ALA A 435 15.10 -24.91 -0.99
N TYR A 436 15.25 -25.08 0.32
CA TYR A 436 16.53 -25.07 1.03
C TYR A 436 16.97 -26.49 1.37
N TRP A 437 18.24 -26.83 1.11
CA TRP A 437 18.90 -28.10 1.43
C TRP A 437 19.84 -27.92 2.62
N PRO A 438 19.42 -28.30 3.84
CA PRO A 438 20.24 -28.16 5.03
C PRO A 438 21.58 -28.90 4.92
N SER A 439 21.60 -30.09 4.33
CA SER A 439 22.83 -30.90 4.18
C SER A 439 23.84 -30.34 3.18
N ARG A 440 23.48 -29.32 2.41
CA ARG A 440 24.38 -28.62 1.47
C ARG A 440 24.85 -27.27 1.97
N ASP A 441 24.27 -26.77 3.06
CA ASP A 441 24.61 -25.48 3.64
C ASP A 441 25.84 -25.60 4.57
N GLU A 442 26.94 -26.06 3.98
CA GLU A 442 28.24 -26.22 4.63
C GLU A 442 29.22 -25.17 4.09
N PRO A 443 30.11 -24.59 4.93
CA PRO A 443 31.00 -23.49 4.53
C PRO A 443 31.83 -23.73 3.27
N ASP A 444 32.20 -24.99 2.99
CA ASP A 444 33.05 -25.38 1.87
C ASP A 444 32.27 -26.03 0.69
N SER A 445 30.94 -26.03 0.74
CA SER A 445 30.11 -26.62 -0.31
C SER A 445 30.12 -25.77 -1.58
N GLN A 446 30.58 -26.34 -2.69
CA GLN A 446 30.46 -25.72 -4.02
C GLN A 446 29.07 -25.91 -4.64
N ILE A 447 28.20 -26.69 -3.99
CA ILE A 447 26.87 -27.01 -4.50
C ILE A 447 25.86 -26.08 -3.81
N PRO A 448 25.02 -25.35 -4.58
CA PRO A 448 24.00 -24.48 -4.00
C PRO A 448 23.10 -25.22 -3.01
N CYS A 449 22.92 -24.61 -1.83
CA CYS A 449 21.98 -25.07 -0.80
C CYS A 449 20.56 -24.55 -1.02
N ILE A 450 20.32 -23.69 -2.02
CA ILE A 450 19.00 -23.16 -2.38
C ILE A 450 18.68 -23.58 -3.83
N SER A 451 17.44 -24.04 -4.05
CA SER A 451 16.88 -24.36 -5.36
C SER A 451 15.72 -23.43 -5.70
N THR A 452 15.71 -22.94 -6.93
CA THR A 452 14.51 -22.37 -7.57
C THR A 452 13.77 -23.39 -8.44
N ASP A 453 14.39 -24.52 -8.77
CA ASP A 453 13.77 -25.63 -9.51
C ASP A 453 12.99 -26.54 -8.54
N ILE A 454 11.79 -26.10 -8.20
CA ILE A 454 10.79 -26.88 -7.47
C ILE A 454 10.02 -27.71 -8.50
N LYS A 455 9.69 -28.97 -8.16
CA LYS A 455 8.91 -29.84 -9.06
C LYS A 455 7.74 -30.48 -8.32
N SER A 456 6.58 -30.48 -8.96
CA SER A 456 5.36 -31.14 -8.49
C SER A 456 5.64 -32.64 -8.26
N LYS A 457 5.01 -33.22 -7.23
CA LYS A 457 5.14 -34.65 -6.84
C LYS A 457 6.55 -35.08 -6.40
N ARG A 458 7.45 -34.15 -6.11
CA ARG A 458 8.81 -34.48 -5.67
C ARG A 458 8.86 -34.74 -4.16
N ASN A 459 8.95 -36.02 -3.78
CA ASN A 459 8.98 -36.45 -2.37
C ASN A 459 10.22 -35.99 -1.58
N SER A 460 11.27 -35.53 -2.26
CA SER A 460 12.47 -34.99 -1.60
C SER A 460 12.33 -33.53 -1.17
N ILE A 461 11.23 -32.85 -1.49
CA ILE A 461 10.93 -31.50 -1.00
C ILE A 461 9.81 -31.59 0.04
N ILE A 462 10.09 -31.10 1.23
CA ILE A 462 9.24 -31.21 2.41
C ILE A 462 8.63 -29.85 2.71
N LEU A 463 7.31 -29.82 2.89
CA LEU A 463 6.64 -28.68 3.51
C LEU A 463 6.47 -28.96 5.00
N ARG A 464 6.93 -28.03 5.83
CA ARG A 464 6.69 -28.05 7.28
C ARG A 464 6.19 -26.67 7.68
N GLY A 465 5.09 -26.63 8.42
CA GLY A 465 4.43 -25.39 8.79
C GLY A 465 5.06 -24.80 10.05
N PHE A 466 5.15 -23.47 10.09
CA PHE A 466 5.64 -22.70 11.23
C PHE A 466 4.56 -21.71 11.63
N THR A 467 4.51 -21.37 12.91
CA THR A 467 3.69 -20.26 13.41
C THR A 467 4.39 -19.64 14.60
N THR A 468 4.00 -18.42 14.96
CA THR A 468 4.59 -17.69 16.07
C THR A 468 3.48 -17.16 16.96
N ILE A 469 3.71 -17.20 18.27
CA ILE A 469 2.77 -16.73 19.29
C ILE A 469 3.53 -15.88 20.31
N THR A 470 3.04 -14.70 20.64
CA THR A 470 3.58 -13.86 21.70
C THR A 470 2.77 -14.05 22.98
N PHE A 471 3.44 -14.45 24.06
CA PHE A 471 2.87 -14.60 25.39
C PHE A 471 3.14 -13.33 26.21
N ILE A 472 2.09 -12.70 26.74
CA ILE A 472 2.19 -11.50 27.59
C ILE A 472 1.73 -11.89 29.01
N GLU A 473 2.46 -11.44 30.02
CA GLU A 473 2.13 -11.66 31.45
C GLU A 473 0.90 -10.89 31.92
#